data_AF-A0A941J8H9-F1
#
_entry.id   AF-A0A941J8H9-F1
#
_cell.length_a   1.000
_cell.length_b   1.000
_cell.length_c   1.000
_cell.angle_alpha   90.00
_cell.angle_beta   90.00
_cell.angle_gamma   90.00
#
_symmetry.space_group_name_H-M   'P 1'
#
loop_
_entity.id
_entity.type
_entity.pdbx_description
1 polymer ?
#
loop_
_entity_poly.entity_id
_entity_poly.type
_entity_poly.pdbx_seq_one_letter_code
_entity_poly.pdbx_strand_id
1 'polypeptide(L)'
;MPFNVIVPSRIQLTSKWRHFVDLPDAVAMGVVLWDDIVIEDKLCYCYVCTEEEATYGQVIVNDGSKLAISDGFAGHTPNATICKTIDNQLFKKRLIELLVS
;
A
#
# COMPACT_ATOMS: atom_id res chain seq x y z
N MET A 1 -5.92 7.45 14.30
CA MET A 1 -5.58 6.21 13.58
C MET A 1 -4.85 6.61 12.31
N PRO A 2 -3.64 6.11 12.03
CA PRO A 2 -2.95 6.41 10.77
C PRO A 2 -3.71 5.83 9.58
N PHE A 3 -3.68 6.52 8.44
CA PHE A 3 -4.28 6.01 7.20
C PHE A 3 -3.36 4.96 6.56
N ASN A 4 -3.89 3.80 6.18
CA ASN A 4 -3.13 2.79 5.44
C ASN A 4 -3.07 3.18 3.96
N VAL A 5 -1.86 3.39 3.44
CA VAL A 5 -1.60 3.67 2.03
C VAL A 5 -0.97 2.42 1.43
N ILE A 6 -1.64 1.80 0.47
CA ILE A 6 -1.09 0.64 -0.23
C ILE A 6 -0.22 1.15 -1.38
N VAL A 7 1.08 0.87 -1.32
CA VAL A 7 1.92 0.96 -2.52
C VAL A 7 1.47 -0.15 -3.44
N PRO A 8 1.33 0.04 -4.76
CA PRO A 8 0.77 -0.95 -5.68
C PRO A 8 1.48 -2.32 -5.56
N SER A 9 0.96 -3.16 -4.67
CA SER A 9 1.23 -4.58 -4.61
C SER A 9 0.42 -5.19 -5.74
N ARG A 10 1.08 -5.59 -6.83
CA ARG A 10 0.40 -6.23 -7.96
C ARG A 10 -0.23 -7.54 -7.51
N ILE A 11 -1.52 -7.53 -7.17
CA ILE A 11 -2.28 -8.78 -7.02
C ILE A 11 -2.70 -9.23 -8.41
N GLN A 12 -2.03 -10.29 -8.87
CA GLN A 12 -2.27 -10.88 -10.18
C GLN A 12 -3.30 -12.01 -10.07
N LEU A 13 -4.53 -11.78 -10.51
CA LEU A 13 -5.46 -12.87 -10.78
C LEU A 13 -5.18 -13.46 -12.16
N THR A 14 -4.90 -14.77 -12.22
CA THR A 14 -4.67 -15.49 -13.48
C THR A 14 -5.96 -16.20 -13.89
N SER A 15 -6.59 -15.77 -14.99
CA SER A 15 -7.61 -16.59 -15.65
C SER A 15 -6.95 -17.61 -16.59
N LYS A 16 -7.67 -18.69 -16.95
CA LYS A 16 -7.20 -19.73 -17.90
C LYS A 16 -6.72 -19.18 -19.26
N TRP A 17 -6.90 -17.90 -19.52
CA TRP A 17 -6.57 -17.19 -20.76
C TRP A 17 -5.50 -16.10 -20.63
N ARG A 18 -4.57 -16.21 -19.65
CA ARG A 18 -3.36 -15.35 -19.51
C ARG A 18 -3.62 -13.83 -19.43
N HIS A 19 -4.84 -13.41 -19.11
CA HIS A 19 -5.12 -12.00 -18.81
C HIS A 19 -4.89 -11.75 -17.33
N PHE A 20 -4.02 -10.78 -17.03
CA PHE A 20 -3.74 -10.29 -15.69
C PHE A 20 -4.69 -9.13 -15.40
N VAL A 21 -5.41 -9.23 -14.28
CA VAL A 21 -6.28 -8.15 -13.79
C VAL A 21 -5.70 -7.68 -12.47
N ASP A 22 -5.26 -6.42 -12.44
CA ASP A 22 -4.91 -5.71 -11.21
C ASP A 22 -6.19 -5.12 -10.61
N LEU A 23 -6.47 -5.40 -9.33
CA LEU A 23 -7.68 -4.96 -8.62
C LEU A 23 -7.32 -4.08 -7.41
N PRO A 24 -6.80 -2.85 -7.62
CA PRO A 24 -6.24 -2.02 -6.54
C PRO A 24 -7.26 -1.72 -5.42
N ASP A 25 -8.51 -1.45 -5.77
CA ASP A 25 -9.55 -1.13 -4.76
C ASP A 25 -9.94 -2.36 -3.92
N ALA A 26 -9.98 -3.54 -4.53
CA ALA A 26 -10.23 -4.78 -3.80
C ALA A 26 -9.08 -5.09 -2.84
N VAL A 27 -7.83 -4.80 -3.23
CA VAL A 27 -6.66 -4.92 -2.36
C VAL A 27 -6.76 -3.95 -1.18
N ALA A 28 -7.11 -2.69 -1.45
CA ALA A 28 -7.33 -1.66 -0.44
C ALA A 28 -8.37 -2.08 0.59
N MET A 29 -9.52 -2.59 0.12
CA MET A 29 -10.55 -3.10 1.00
C MET A 29 -10.09 -4.34 1.78
N GLY A 30 -9.34 -5.25 1.14
CA GLY A 30 -8.80 -6.44 1.79
C GLY A 30 -7.90 -6.09 2.98
N VAL A 31 -7.00 -5.12 2.82
CA VAL A 31 -6.11 -4.67 3.92
C VAL A 31 -6.89 -4.08 5.10
N VAL A 32 -8.05 -3.48 4.85
CA VAL A 32 -8.92 -2.95 5.91
C VAL A 32 -9.71 -4.06 6.61
N LEU A 33 -10.14 -5.08 5.87
CA LEU A 33 -10.96 -6.18 6.41
C LEU A 33 -10.13 -7.25 7.11
N TRP A 34 -8.87 -7.40 6.72
CA TRP A 34 -8.05 -8.55 7.02
C TRP A 34 -6.60 -8.15 7.37
N ASP A 35 -6.37 -7.76 8.61
CA ASP A 35 -5.04 -7.28 9.06
C ASP A 35 -3.90 -8.29 8.81
N ASP A 36 -4.20 -9.60 8.86
CA ASP A 36 -3.23 -10.69 8.68
C ASP A 36 -2.79 -10.91 7.23
N ILE A 37 -3.38 -10.21 6.25
CA ILE A 37 -2.88 -10.27 4.87
C ILE A 37 -1.66 -9.38 4.68
N VAL A 38 -1.37 -8.44 5.58
CA VAL A 38 -0.21 -7.55 5.45
C VAL A 38 1.02 -8.25 6.00
N ILE A 39 2.01 -8.50 5.14
CA ILE A 39 3.27 -9.15 5.52
C ILE A 39 4.30 -8.13 5.99
N GLU A 40 4.38 -7.00 5.27
CA GLU A 40 5.30 -5.92 5.59
C GLU A 40 4.61 -4.57 5.40
N ASP A 41 4.66 -3.74 6.43
CA ASP A 41 4.28 -2.35 6.38
C ASP A 41 5.37 -1.45 6.96
N LYS A 42 5.17 -0.14 6.85
CA LYS A 42 6.06 0.85 7.42
C LYS A 42 5.34 2.13 7.77
N LEU A 43 5.55 2.63 8.99
CA LEU A 43 5.06 3.93 9.39
C LEU A 43 5.87 5.05 8.70
N CYS A 44 5.18 5.94 8.01
CA CYS A 44 5.76 6.98 7.16
C CYS A 44 5.11 8.34 7.40
N TYR A 45 5.85 9.40 7.06
CA TYR A 45 5.27 10.71 6.80
C TYR A 45 5.07 10.86 5.30
N CYS A 46 3.83 11.14 4.89
CA CYS A 46 3.44 11.27 3.49
C CYS A 46 2.77 12.62 3.23
N TYR A 47 3.04 13.21 2.09
CA TYR A 47 2.31 14.38 1.59
C TYR A 47 2.14 14.31 0.07
N VAL A 48 1.22 15.09 -0.47
CA VAL A 48 0.99 15.17 -1.92
C VAL A 48 1.66 16.43 -2.45
N CYS A 49 2.48 16.27 -3.49
CA CYS A 49 3.09 17.37 -4.21
C CYS A 49 2.01 18.14 -4.99
N THR A 50 1.85 19.44 -4.71
CA THR A 50 0.86 20.30 -5.39
C THR A 50 1.48 21.56 -5.99
N GLU A 51 2.79 21.76 -5.86
CA GLU A 51 3.45 23.00 -6.31
C GLU A 51 4.19 22.80 -7.64
N GLU A 52 4.95 21.72 -7.76
CA GLU A 52 5.77 21.44 -8.95
C GLU A 52 4.98 20.73 -10.05
N GLU A 53 4.90 21.33 -11.24
CA GLU A 53 4.15 20.80 -12.39
C GLU A 53 4.57 19.36 -12.77
N ALA A 54 5.87 19.07 -12.76
CA ALA A 54 6.41 17.77 -13.17
C ALA A 54 6.06 16.63 -12.20
N THR A 55 5.75 16.94 -10.94
CA THR A 55 5.44 15.96 -9.88
C THR A 55 4.06 16.23 -9.25
N TYR A 56 3.24 17.06 -9.89
CA TYR A 56 1.93 17.42 -9.38
C TYR A 56 1.04 16.17 -9.20
N GLY A 57 0.50 16.00 -8.00
CA GLY A 57 -0.31 14.83 -7.62
C GLY A 57 0.51 13.62 -7.15
N GLN A 58 1.84 13.66 -7.20
CA GLN A 58 2.69 12.58 -6.67
C GLN A 58 2.64 12.56 -5.14
N VAL A 59 2.50 11.36 -4.57
CA VAL A 59 2.67 11.15 -3.12
C VAL A 59 4.15 11.03 -2.81
N ILE A 60 4.67 11.94 -1.99
CA ILE A 60 6.03 11.91 -1.46
C ILE A 60 6.01 11.13 -0.14
N VAL A 61 6.93 10.18 -0.03
CA VAL A 61 7.02 9.25 1.10
C VAL A 61 8.34 9.45 1.83
N ASN A 62 8.28 9.80 3.11
CA ASN A 62 9.41 9.77 4.02
C ASN A 62 9.23 8.59 4.99
N ASP A 63 10.10 7.60 4.86
CA ASP A 63 10.08 6.37 5.62
C ASP A 63 10.97 6.44 6.89
N GLY A 64 11.48 7.63 7.24
CA GLY A 64 12.29 7.89 8.41
C GLY A 64 13.67 7.20 8.40
N SER A 65 14.08 6.60 7.27
CA SER A 65 15.40 5.95 7.17
C SER A 65 16.53 6.99 7.17
N LYS A 66 17.53 6.79 8.03
CA LYS A 66 18.66 7.72 8.16
C LYS A 66 19.72 7.40 7.12
N LEU A 67 19.86 8.25 6.10
CA LEU A 67 20.90 8.08 5.07
C LEU A 67 22.18 8.86 5.32
N ALA A 68 22.20 9.92 6.15
CA ALA A 68 23.46 10.55 6.58
C ALA A 68 23.33 11.59 7.71
N ILE A 69 22.25 12.37 7.77
CA ILE A 69 22.09 13.48 8.74
C ILE A 69 20.74 13.33 9.43
N SER A 70 20.79 13.35 10.75
CA SER A 70 19.79 12.83 11.66
C SER A 70 18.65 13.81 11.89
N ASP A 71 17.46 13.53 11.35
CA ASP A 71 16.18 13.92 11.97
C ASP A 71 15.01 12.96 11.65
N GLY A 72 15.30 11.71 11.23
CA GLY A 72 14.26 10.70 10.93
C GLY A 72 13.25 11.20 9.90
N PHE A 73 12.02 11.49 10.34
CA PHE A 73 10.95 12.09 9.52
C PHE A 73 11.14 13.60 9.24
N ALA A 74 12.36 14.14 9.37
CA ALA A 74 12.69 15.55 9.16
C ALA A 74 11.82 16.50 10.02
N GLY A 75 11.56 16.12 11.28
CA GLY A 75 10.74 16.92 12.20
C GLY A 75 9.22 16.78 12.01
N HIS A 76 8.75 15.97 11.06
CA HIS A 76 7.33 15.69 10.88
C HIS A 76 6.85 14.48 11.70
N THR A 77 5.59 14.52 12.12
CA THR A 77 4.94 13.36 12.76
C THR A 77 4.43 12.41 11.68
N PRO A 78 4.72 11.10 11.75
CA PRO A 78 4.18 10.13 10.80
C PRO A 78 2.65 10.15 10.78
N ASN A 79 2.07 10.08 9.58
CA ASN A 79 0.63 10.25 9.37
C ASN A 79 0.00 9.07 8.63
N ALA A 80 0.80 8.19 8.03
CA ALA A 80 0.32 7.08 7.24
C ALA A 80 1.17 5.82 7.47
N THR A 81 0.53 4.67 7.38
CA THR A 81 1.22 3.38 7.32
C THR A 81 1.22 2.92 5.89
N ILE A 82 2.40 2.63 5.34
CA ILE A 82 2.56 2.16 3.98
C ILE A 82 2.63 0.64 3.95
N CYS A 83 1.65 -0.01 3.33
CA CYS A 83 1.68 -1.45 3.10
C CYS A 83 2.58 -1.75 1.89
N LYS A 84 3.68 -2.47 2.10
CA LYS A 84 4.66 -2.81 1.06
C LYS A 84 4.37 -4.17 0.44
N THR A 85 4.06 -5.15 1.28
CA THR A 85 3.89 -6.54 0.87
C THR A 85 2.68 -7.15 1.55
N ILE A 86 1.89 -7.89 0.77
CA ILE A 86 0.72 -8.62 1.24
C ILE A 86 0.79 -10.10 0.84
N ASP A 87 0.07 -10.96 1.57
CA ASP A 87 -0.13 -12.36 1.24
C ASP A 87 -1.15 -12.50 0.11
N ASN A 88 -0.63 -12.60 -1.10
CA ASN A 88 -1.43 -12.79 -2.31
C ASN A 88 -2.25 -14.09 -2.29
N GLN A 89 -1.79 -15.15 -1.63
CA GLN A 89 -2.52 -16.43 -1.60
C GLN A 89 -3.70 -16.33 -0.65
N LEU A 90 -3.48 -15.78 0.53
CA LEU A 90 -4.51 -15.57 1.52
C LEU A 90 -5.59 -14.60 1.01
N PHE A 91 -5.19 -13.48 0.40
CA PHE A 91 -6.11 -12.55 -0.23
C PHE A 91 -6.99 -13.23 -1.28
N LYS A 92 -6.37 -13.98 -2.21
CA LYS A 92 -7.12 -14.68 -3.27
C LYS A 92 -8.08 -15.71 -2.72
N LYS A 93 -7.66 -16.48 -1.71
CA LYS A 93 -8.51 -17.47 -1.06
C LYS A 93 -9.77 -16.82 -0.51
N ARG A 94 -9.62 -15.74 0.28
CA ARG A 94 -10.76 -15.04 0.88
C ARG A 94 -11.63 -14.33 -0.14
N LEU A 95 -11.03 -13.73 -1.16
CA LEU A 95 -11.77 -13.11 -2.25
C LEU A 95 -12.64 -14.13 -2.99
N ILE A 96 -12.10 -15.32 -3.29
CA ILE A 96 -12.86 -16.41 -3.94
C ILE A 96 -13.96 -16.93 -3.01
N GLU A 97 -13.67 -17.12 -1.72
CA GLU A 97 -14.67 -17.52 -0.73
C GLU A 97 -15.86 -16.55 -0.72
N LEU A 98 -15.61 -15.23 -0.72
CA LEU A 98 -16.67 -14.20 -0.76
C LEU A 98 -17.47 -14.14 -2.07
N LEU A 99 -16.87 -14.52 -3.20
CA LEU A 99 -17.52 -14.44 -4.52
C LEU A 99 -18.34 -15.70 -4.85
N VAL A 100 -18.01 -16.83 -4.22
CA VAL A 100 -18.62 -18.13 -4.51
C VAL A 100 -19.60 -18.58 -3.41
N SER A 101 -19.54 -17.97 -2.22
CA SER A 101 -20.54 -18.14 -1.15
C SER A 101 -21.73 -17.19 -1.32
#